data_AF-A0A2P7ARI1-F1
#
_entry.id   AF-A0A2P7ARI1-F1
#
_cell.length_a   1.000
_cell.length_b   1.000
_cell.length_c   1.000
_cell.angle_alpha   90.00
_cell.angle_beta   90.00
_cell.angle_gamma   90.00
#
_symmetry.space_group_name_H-M   'P 1'
#
loop_
_entity.id
_entity.type
_entity.pdbx_description
1 polymer ?
#
loop_
_entity_poly.entity_id
_entity_poly.type
_entity_poly.pdbx_seq_one_letter_code
_entity_poly.pdbx_strand_id
1 'polypeptide(L)'
;MRDFRDAKAMAKTLREALHAKSVTFTNSESQELVARILGFRDWNVLAATIQARQSTATSVSAEPSNPAGAEIPLVPMRDLVLFPHMISRIFVAREKTRQAVEHALASDRRVLVVAQRHGDNDHPSTLEALYPVGVIANMVDRQTQVDGTLKVTVCGLQRTGMVRLTDDGFLAAEVTPIDDERGQSTEAAALSSAVLDAYQIYARVDFSALPPGSKARFALPSIGNPGLLADTVAPLLSTSLEQKQQLLETSDVVARLQRLIELMSNGRPKAVA
;
A
#
# COMPACT_ATOMS: atom_id res chain seq x y z
N MET A 1 -15.72 16.40 17.61
CA MET A 1 -14.83 15.64 18.51
C MET A 1 -13.61 16.50 18.77
N ARG A 2 -13.36 16.97 20.00
CA ARG A 2 -12.21 17.84 20.28
C ARG A 2 -10.93 17.01 20.17
N ASP A 3 -10.10 17.34 19.18
CA ASP A 3 -8.86 16.63 18.86
C ASP A 3 -7.72 17.17 19.76
N PHE A 4 -6.81 16.29 20.19
CA PHE A 4 -5.67 16.61 21.05
C PHE A 4 -4.59 17.44 20.32
N ARG A 5 -4.77 17.70 19.02
CA ARG A 5 -3.91 18.54 18.17
C ARG A 5 -3.66 19.94 18.74
N ASP A 6 -4.62 20.47 19.49
CA ASP A 6 -4.56 21.81 20.07
C ASP A 6 -4.23 21.82 21.57
N ALA A 7 -3.65 20.75 22.13
CA ALA A 7 -3.43 20.61 23.58
C ALA A 7 -2.69 21.81 24.22
N LYS A 8 -1.74 22.44 23.51
CA LYS A 8 -1.08 23.68 23.98
C LYS A 8 -2.04 24.88 23.99
N ALA A 9 -2.90 25.02 22.99
CA ALA A 9 -3.90 26.07 22.94
C ALA A 9 -4.96 25.84 24.02
N MET A 10 -5.38 24.59 24.26
CA MET A 10 -6.26 24.22 25.36
C MET A 10 -5.64 24.58 26.72
N ALA A 11 -4.36 24.30 26.93
CA ALA A 11 -3.65 24.65 28.17
C ALA A 11 -3.58 26.17 28.36
N LYS A 12 -3.35 26.91 27.26
CA LYS A 12 -3.36 28.39 27.27
C LYS A 12 -4.75 28.94 27.62
N THR A 13 -5.81 28.48 26.95
CA THR A 13 -7.19 28.92 27.19
C THR A 13 -7.66 28.55 28.61
N LEU A 14 -7.30 27.36 29.09
CA LEU A 14 -7.60 26.93 30.46
C LEU A 14 -6.94 27.85 31.49
N ARG A 15 -5.67 28.19 31.29
CA ARG A 15 -4.92 29.10 32.17
C ARG A 15 -5.52 30.50 32.18
N GLU A 16 -5.88 31.03 31.02
CA GLU A 16 -6.53 32.35 30.90
C GLU A 16 -7.90 32.37 31.60
N ALA A 17 -8.70 31.30 31.43
CA ALA A 17 -10.00 31.18 32.09
C ALA A 17 -9.92 31.03 33.62
N LEU A 18 -8.88 30.36 34.13
CA LEU A 18 -8.69 30.15 35.56
C LEU A 18 -8.04 31.36 36.25
N HIS A 19 -7.19 32.10 35.53
CA HIS A 19 -6.67 33.39 36.00
C HIS A 19 -7.80 34.39 36.25
N ALA A 20 -8.84 34.41 35.40
CA ALA A 20 -10.04 35.22 35.59
C ALA A 20 -10.84 34.84 36.86
N LYS A 21 -10.58 33.68 37.46
CA LYS A 21 -11.18 33.19 38.72
C LYS A 21 -10.19 33.19 39.89
N SER A 22 -9.10 33.96 39.80
CA SER A 22 -8.07 34.10 40.82
C SER A 22 -7.28 32.82 41.14
N VAL A 23 -7.29 31.83 40.24
CA VAL A 23 -6.47 30.62 40.35
C VAL A 23 -5.33 30.71 39.35
N THR A 24 -4.10 30.85 39.84
CA THR A 24 -2.89 30.96 39.00
C THR A 24 -2.23 29.61 38.82
N PHE A 25 -2.15 29.13 37.58
CA PHE A 25 -1.34 27.97 37.20
C PHE A 25 -0.14 28.41 36.36
N THR A 26 0.98 27.72 36.55
CA THR A 26 2.12 27.78 35.64
C THR A 26 1.78 27.14 34.29
N ASN A 27 2.59 27.42 33.27
CA ASN A 27 2.43 26.82 31.95
C ASN A 27 2.54 25.28 32.02
N SER A 28 3.47 24.77 32.81
CA SER A 28 3.69 23.33 33.01
C SER A 28 2.50 22.65 33.70
N GLU A 29 1.92 23.26 34.74
CA GLU A 29 0.73 22.71 35.41
C GLU A 29 -0.49 22.69 34.50
N SER A 30 -0.64 23.71 33.65
CA SER A 30 -1.74 23.79 32.68
C SER A 30 -1.64 22.70 31.62
N GLN A 31 -0.42 22.41 31.15
CA GLN A 31 -0.12 21.33 30.21
C GLN A 31 -0.39 19.94 30.83
N GLU A 32 -0.03 19.76 32.09
CA GLU A 32 -0.25 18.52 32.83
C GLU A 32 -1.74 18.20 33.04
N LEU A 33 -2.53 19.23 33.37
CA LEU A 33 -3.98 19.10 33.51
C LEU A 33 -4.65 18.72 32.17
N VAL A 34 -4.22 19.33 31.07
CA VAL A 34 -4.75 19.00 29.74
C VAL A 34 -4.39 17.58 29.33
N ALA A 35 -3.18 17.11 29.63
CA ALA A 35 -2.79 15.72 29.38
C ALA A 35 -3.72 14.73 30.10
N ARG A 36 -4.00 14.98 31.38
CA ARG A 36 -4.93 14.15 32.17
C ARG A 36 -6.37 14.18 31.65
N ILE A 37 -6.87 15.35 31.25
CA ILE A 37 -8.23 15.50 30.67
C ILE A 37 -8.36 14.69 29.38
N LEU A 38 -7.29 14.60 28.60
CA LEU A 38 -7.24 13.84 27.34
C LEU A 38 -6.93 12.34 27.54
N GLY A 39 -6.84 11.87 28.79
CA GLY A 39 -6.60 10.47 29.12
C GLY A 39 -5.13 10.03 29.11
N PHE A 40 -4.19 10.98 29.06
CA PHE A 40 -2.75 10.72 29.12
C PHE A 40 -2.21 10.87 30.55
N ARG A 41 -1.14 10.12 30.86
CA ARG A 41 -0.55 10.08 32.20
C ARG A 41 0.07 11.42 32.63
N ASP A 42 0.79 12.05 31.71
CA ASP A 42 1.52 13.29 31.89
C ASP A 42 1.72 13.99 30.53
N TRP A 43 2.18 15.24 30.59
CA TRP A 43 2.47 16.02 29.39
C TRP A 43 3.53 15.39 28.49
N ASN A 44 4.53 14.69 29.05
CA ASN A 44 5.60 14.10 28.26
C ASN A 44 5.08 12.98 27.34
N VAL A 45 4.16 12.14 27.83
CA VAL A 45 3.53 11.07 27.02
C VAL A 45 2.66 11.67 25.92
N LEU A 46 1.87 12.70 26.22
CA LEU A 46 1.06 13.39 25.21
C LEU A 46 1.95 14.11 24.17
N ALA A 47 3.01 14.79 24.60
CA ALA A 47 3.95 15.46 23.73
C ALA A 47 4.70 14.48 22.81
N ALA A 48 5.14 13.34 23.35
CA ALA A 48 5.74 12.27 22.55
C ALA A 48 4.76 11.69 21.53
N THR A 49 3.47 11.56 21.89
CA THR A 49 2.42 11.08 20.98
C THR A 49 2.14 12.10 19.86
N ILE A 50 2.09 13.39 20.19
CA ILE A 50 1.96 14.48 19.22
C ILE A 50 3.17 14.51 18.28
N GLN A 51 4.39 14.39 18.82
CA GLN A 51 5.61 14.35 18.01
C GLN A 51 5.67 13.11 17.14
N ALA A 52 5.37 11.91 17.64
CA ALA A 52 5.34 10.68 16.83
C ALA A 52 4.32 10.78 15.68
N ARG A 53 3.17 11.44 15.94
CA ARG A 53 2.16 11.71 14.91
C ARG A 53 2.52 12.86 13.95
N GLN A 54 3.27 13.85 14.41
CA GLN A 54 3.83 14.89 13.56
C GLN A 54 4.98 14.37 12.72
N SER A 55 5.84 13.48 13.23
CA SER A 55 6.88 12.81 12.45
C SER A 55 6.27 11.90 11.39
N THR A 56 5.16 11.21 11.70
CA THR A 56 4.39 10.49 10.67
C THR A 56 3.68 11.43 9.70
N ALA A 57 3.22 12.62 10.13
CA ALA A 57 2.64 13.62 9.23
C ALA A 57 3.67 14.39 8.37
N THR A 58 4.88 14.63 8.88
CA THR A 58 6.00 15.26 8.16
C THR A 58 6.66 14.26 7.20
N SER A 59 6.61 12.95 7.47
CA SER A 59 6.92 11.93 6.46
C SER A 59 5.82 11.74 5.39
N VAL A 60 4.66 12.39 5.54
CA VAL A 60 3.55 12.35 4.56
C VAL A 60 3.56 13.59 3.64
N SER A 61 4.52 14.52 3.79
CA SER A 61 4.68 15.69 2.90
C SER A 61 5.84 15.59 1.91
N ALA A 62 6.50 14.43 1.83
CA ALA A 62 7.34 14.11 0.68
C ALA A 62 6.56 13.14 -0.19
N GLU A 63 5.65 13.66 -1.01
CA GLU A 63 5.44 12.99 -2.29
C GLU A 63 6.81 13.01 -2.98
N PRO A 64 7.45 11.86 -3.24
CA PRO A 64 8.35 11.84 -4.36
C PRO A 64 7.41 11.89 -5.56
N SER A 65 7.06 13.11 -6.00
CA SER A 65 6.65 13.31 -7.38
C SER A 65 7.82 12.78 -8.19
N ASN A 66 7.73 11.52 -8.59
CA ASN A 66 8.66 10.94 -9.52
C ASN A 66 8.55 11.86 -10.73
N PRO A 67 9.60 12.64 -11.10
CA PRO A 67 9.48 13.49 -12.27
C PRO A 67 9.07 12.56 -13.41
N ALA A 68 7.98 12.89 -14.09
CA ALA A 68 7.58 12.17 -15.29
C ALA A 68 8.83 12.05 -16.17
N GLY A 69 9.31 10.83 -16.39
CA GLY A 69 10.61 10.60 -17.03
C GLY A 69 11.69 9.88 -16.22
N ALA A 70 11.45 9.50 -14.95
CA ALA A 70 12.47 8.79 -14.18
C ALA A 70 12.66 7.34 -14.68
N GLU A 71 13.91 6.94 -14.96
CA GLU A 71 14.27 5.57 -15.32
C GLU A 71 14.41 4.70 -14.06
N ILE A 72 13.57 3.67 -13.95
CA ILE A 72 13.55 2.74 -12.81
C ILE A 72 13.94 1.34 -13.30
N PRO A 73 14.84 0.63 -12.60
CA PRO A 73 15.14 -0.77 -12.92
C PRO A 73 13.89 -1.65 -12.90
N LEU A 74 13.74 -2.49 -13.92
CA LEU A 74 12.55 -3.29 -14.18
C LEU A 74 12.81 -4.77 -13.87
N VAL A 75 11.89 -5.38 -13.12
CA VAL A 75 11.88 -6.81 -12.80
C VAL A 75 10.66 -7.47 -13.44
N PRO A 76 10.83 -8.25 -14.52
CA PRO A 76 9.72 -8.89 -15.20
C PRO A 76 9.31 -10.19 -14.50
N MET A 77 8.03 -10.36 -14.20
CA MET A 77 7.47 -11.51 -13.48
C MET A 77 6.58 -12.36 -14.38
N ARG A 78 6.75 -13.69 -14.33
CA ARG A 78 5.98 -14.63 -15.15
C ARG A 78 4.60 -14.90 -14.58
N ASP A 79 4.55 -15.30 -13.32
CA ASP A 79 3.36 -15.91 -12.70
C ASP A 79 2.74 -15.03 -11.61
N LEU A 80 3.15 -13.76 -11.52
CA LEU A 80 2.73 -12.85 -10.47
C LEU A 80 2.45 -11.45 -10.99
N VAL A 81 1.25 -10.95 -10.68
CA VAL A 81 0.91 -9.52 -10.71
C VAL A 81 1.07 -8.98 -9.30
N LEU A 82 1.98 -8.02 -9.13
CA LEU A 82 2.15 -7.31 -7.85
C LEU A 82 1.07 -6.22 -7.74
N PHE A 83 0.52 -6.04 -6.54
CA PHE A 83 -0.42 -4.96 -6.23
C PHE A 83 0.22 -3.94 -5.26
N PRO A 84 -0.26 -2.69 -5.23
CA PRO A 84 0.13 -1.74 -4.19
C PRO A 84 -0.06 -2.32 -2.78
N HIS A 85 0.84 -2.01 -1.86
CA HIS A 85 0.91 -2.49 -0.48
C HIS A 85 1.10 -4.00 -0.29
N MET A 86 1.16 -4.78 -1.38
CA MET A 86 1.47 -6.21 -1.32
C MET A 86 2.96 -6.43 -1.03
N ILE A 87 3.26 -7.27 -0.05
CA ILE A 87 4.61 -7.76 0.20
C ILE A 87 4.80 -9.08 -0.53
N SER A 88 5.79 -9.16 -1.42
CA SER A 88 6.12 -10.37 -2.16
C SER A 88 7.61 -10.70 -2.09
N ARG A 89 7.94 -11.98 -2.20
CA ARG A 89 9.31 -12.48 -2.26
C ARG A 89 9.59 -12.91 -3.69
N ILE A 90 10.56 -12.26 -4.32
CA ILE A 90 10.96 -12.50 -5.69
C ILE A 90 12.29 -13.23 -5.69
N PHE A 91 12.34 -14.35 -6.43
CA PHE A 91 13.58 -15.07 -6.69
C PHE A 91 14.18 -14.56 -7.99
N VAL A 92 15.42 -14.10 -7.91
CA VAL A 92 16.16 -13.51 -9.02
C VAL A 92 17.28 -14.46 -9.39
N ALA A 93 17.09 -15.13 -10.52
CA ALA A 93 18.06 -16.08 -11.07
C ALA A 93 18.70 -15.57 -12.37
N ARG A 94 18.01 -14.73 -13.14
CA ARG A 94 18.52 -14.20 -14.42
C ARG A 94 19.53 -13.10 -14.18
N GLU A 95 20.62 -13.14 -14.92
CA GLU A 95 21.73 -12.21 -14.76
C GLU A 95 21.32 -10.74 -14.98
N LYS A 96 20.55 -10.42 -16.04
CA LYS A 96 20.04 -9.05 -16.25
C LYS A 96 19.13 -8.57 -15.12
N THR A 97 18.28 -9.44 -14.59
CA THR A 97 17.40 -9.10 -13.46
C THR A 97 18.20 -8.92 -12.17
N ARG A 98 19.25 -9.72 -11.97
CA ARG A 98 20.19 -9.55 -10.85
C ARG A 98 20.87 -8.19 -10.92
N GLN A 99 21.32 -7.79 -12.10
CA GLN A 99 21.92 -6.46 -12.32
C GLN A 99 20.92 -5.32 -12.05
N ALA A 100 19.66 -5.44 -12.50
CA ALA A 100 18.61 -4.47 -12.19
C ALA A 100 18.41 -4.30 -10.67
N VAL A 101 18.37 -5.41 -9.93
CA VAL A 101 18.22 -5.40 -8.47
C VAL A 101 19.44 -4.80 -7.78
N GLU A 102 20.66 -5.18 -8.15
CA GLU A 102 21.88 -4.60 -7.56
C GLU A 102 21.98 -3.09 -7.84
N HIS A 103 21.63 -2.65 -9.05
CA HIS A 103 21.57 -1.23 -9.39
C HIS A 103 20.54 -0.49 -8.53
N ALA A 104 19.34 -1.06 -8.38
CA ALA A 104 18.30 -0.47 -7.53
C ALA A 104 18.73 -0.44 -6.05
N LEU A 105 19.45 -1.44 -5.55
CA LEU A 105 19.94 -1.48 -4.16
C LEU A 105 20.99 -0.40 -3.88
N ALA A 106 21.77 -0.02 -4.89
CA ALA A 106 22.76 1.05 -4.83
C ALA A 106 22.15 2.46 -4.96
N SER A 107 20.90 2.57 -5.41
CA SER A 107 20.16 3.83 -5.56
C SER A 107 19.02 3.95 -4.55
N ASP A 108 17.79 4.23 -5.01
CA ASP A 108 16.62 4.52 -4.17
C ASP A 108 15.92 3.27 -3.64
N ARG A 109 16.48 2.07 -3.87
CA ARG A 109 15.88 0.76 -3.53
C ARG A 109 14.52 0.52 -4.15
N ARG A 110 14.22 1.19 -5.27
CA ARG A 110 12.98 1.05 -6.02
C ARG A 110 13.19 0.21 -7.27
N VAL A 111 12.23 -0.66 -7.52
CA VAL A 111 12.13 -1.44 -8.76
C VAL A 111 10.73 -1.33 -9.32
N LEU A 112 10.60 -1.33 -10.64
CA LEU A 112 9.32 -1.52 -11.31
C LEU A 112 9.09 -3.02 -11.50
N VAL A 113 8.04 -3.55 -10.90
CA VAL A 113 7.64 -4.95 -11.09
C VAL A 113 6.52 -4.99 -12.12
N VAL A 114 6.73 -5.73 -13.21
CA VAL A 114 5.79 -5.82 -14.34
C VAL A 114 5.54 -7.29 -14.68
N ALA A 115 4.28 -7.66 -14.91
CA ALA A 115 3.96 -9.01 -15.38
C ALA A 115 4.29 -9.19 -16.88
N GLN A 116 4.66 -10.40 -17.26
CA GLN A 116 4.90 -10.77 -18.66
C GLN A 116 3.58 -11.24 -19.31
N ARG A 117 3.37 -10.89 -20.58
CA ARG A 117 2.23 -11.41 -21.36
C ARG A 117 2.40 -12.88 -21.75
N HIS A 118 3.65 -13.29 -21.97
CA HIS A 118 4.00 -14.66 -22.33
C HIS A 118 5.09 -15.16 -21.39
N GLY A 119 4.70 -16.03 -20.45
CA GLY A 119 5.62 -16.57 -19.43
C GLY A 119 6.81 -17.33 -20.02
N ASP A 120 6.68 -17.91 -21.22
CA ASP A 120 7.74 -18.73 -21.82
C ASP A 120 8.93 -17.91 -22.35
N ASN A 121 8.80 -16.58 -22.47
CA ASN A 121 9.91 -15.76 -22.96
C ASN A 121 10.94 -15.50 -21.84
N ASP A 122 12.16 -16.02 -22.02
CA ASP A 122 13.25 -15.79 -21.08
C ASP A 122 13.84 -14.38 -21.11
N HIS A 123 13.58 -13.62 -22.18
CA HIS A 123 14.11 -12.27 -22.35
C HIS A 123 13.01 -11.35 -22.91
N PRO A 124 12.08 -10.87 -22.06
CA PRO A 124 11.06 -9.92 -22.48
C PRO A 124 11.69 -8.52 -22.61
N SER A 125 12.51 -8.32 -23.65
CA SER A 125 13.18 -7.05 -23.94
C SER A 125 12.38 -6.13 -24.86
N THR A 126 11.11 -6.46 -25.12
CA THR A 126 10.18 -5.65 -25.92
C THR A 126 8.98 -5.24 -25.08
N LEU A 127 8.44 -4.04 -25.34
CA LEU A 127 7.23 -3.56 -24.68
C LEU A 127 6.03 -4.50 -24.89
N GLU A 128 5.94 -5.15 -26.05
CA GLU A 128 4.88 -6.09 -26.39
C GLU A 128 4.92 -7.40 -25.58
N ALA A 129 6.07 -7.74 -25.00
CA ALA A 129 6.21 -8.92 -24.14
C ALA A 129 5.74 -8.66 -22.69
N LEU A 130 5.54 -7.40 -22.33
CA LEU A 130 5.20 -6.96 -20.98
C LEU A 130 3.79 -6.35 -20.94
N TYR A 131 3.19 -6.36 -19.76
CA TYR A 131 2.00 -5.55 -19.54
C TYR A 131 2.37 -4.07 -19.38
N PRO A 132 1.52 -3.14 -19.86
CA PRO A 132 1.83 -1.71 -19.88
C PRO A 132 1.83 -1.07 -18.49
N VAL A 133 1.13 -1.68 -17.53
CA VAL A 133 1.06 -1.21 -16.14
C VAL A 133 1.72 -2.21 -15.21
N GLY A 134 2.59 -1.70 -14.36
CA GLY A 134 3.21 -2.43 -13.25
C GLY A 134 3.03 -1.69 -11.93
N VAL A 135 3.84 -2.09 -10.96
CA VAL A 135 3.88 -1.46 -9.63
C VAL A 135 5.31 -1.08 -9.30
N ILE A 136 5.53 0.19 -8.96
CA ILE A 136 6.78 0.58 -8.29
C ILE A 136 6.76 -0.06 -6.90
N ALA A 137 7.81 -0.79 -6.58
CA ALA A 137 7.97 -1.47 -5.30
C ALA A 137 9.27 -1.06 -4.62
N ASN A 138 9.24 -0.96 -3.30
CA ASN A 138 10.43 -0.75 -2.49
C ASN A 138 11.03 -2.10 -2.09
N MET A 139 12.35 -2.24 -2.17
CA MET A 139 13.06 -3.41 -1.68
C MET A 139 13.26 -3.28 -0.17
N VAL A 140 12.69 -4.25 0.55
CA VAL A 140 12.67 -4.30 2.02
C VAL A 140 13.82 -5.13 2.55
N ASP A 141 14.10 -6.28 1.92
CA ASP A 141 15.14 -7.21 2.35
C ASP A 141 15.79 -7.92 1.17
N ARG A 142 17.04 -8.36 1.33
CA ARG A 142 17.77 -9.17 0.35
C ARG A 142 18.48 -10.34 1.04
N GLN A 143 18.39 -11.52 0.45
CA GLN A 143 18.99 -12.74 0.97
C GLN A 143 19.59 -13.56 -0.18
N THR A 144 20.89 -13.77 -0.17
CA THR A 144 21.54 -14.72 -1.08
C THR A 144 21.30 -16.14 -0.56
N GLN A 145 20.72 -16.99 -1.38
CA GLN A 145 20.50 -18.40 -1.08
C GLN A 145 21.79 -19.20 -1.24
N VAL A 146 21.81 -20.42 -0.70
CA VAL A 146 22.98 -21.32 -0.71
C VAL A 146 23.40 -21.72 -2.13
N ASP A 147 22.44 -21.72 -3.07
CA ASP A 147 22.64 -21.98 -4.50
C ASP A 147 23.13 -20.75 -5.29
N GLY A 148 23.33 -19.61 -4.62
CA GLY A 148 23.72 -18.35 -5.24
C GLY A 148 22.56 -17.53 -5.80
N THR A 149 21.32 -18.02 -5.77
CA THR A 149 20.15 -17.25 -6.21
C THR A 149 19.85 -16.10 -5.24
N LEU A 150 19.46 -14.95 -5.76
CA LEU A 150 19.13 -13.80 -4.93
C LEU A 150 17.64 -13.78 -4.64
N LYS A 151 17.27 -13.81 -3.36
CA LYS A 151 15.90 -13.67 -2.91
C LYS A 151 15.68 -12.27 -2.37
N VAL A 152 14.78 -11.51 -2.98
CA VAL A 152 14.47 -10.12 -2.61
C VAL A 152 13.05 -10.05 -2.08
N THR A 153 12.85 -9.37 -0.97
CA THR A 153 11.51 -9.03 -0.48
C THR A 153 11.18 -7.62 -0.92
N VAL A 154 10.05 -7.46 -1.61
CA VAL A 154 9.57 -6.16 -2.10
C VAL A 154 8.21 -5.83 -1.50
N CYS A 155 7.93 -4.54 -1.31
CA CYS A 155 6.62 -4.01 -0.94
C CYS A 155 6.12 -3.08 -2.05
N GLY A 156 5.00 -3.41 -2.67
CA GLY A 156 4.37 -2.56 -3.68
C GLY A 156 3.99 -1.20 -3.10
N LEU A 157 4.24 -0.12 -3.85
CA LEU A 157 3.95 1.24 -3.43
C LEU A 157 2.76 1.82 -4.20
N GLN A 158 2.86 1.87 -5.53
CA GLN A 158 1.88 2.56 -6.37
C GLN A 158 1.83 1.95 -7.77
N ARG A 159 0.66 2.08 -8.42
CA ARG A 159 0.46 1.74 -9.83
C ARG A 159 1.24 2.69 -10.71
N THR A 160 1.77 2.16 -11.79
CA THR A 160 2.67 2.95 -12.64
C THR A 160 2.62 2.42 -14.05
N GLY A 161 2.35 3.32 -15.00
CA GLY A 161 2.42 3.05 -16.43
C GLY A 161 3.87 3.12 -16.92
N MET A 162 4.23 2.23 -17.83
CA MET A 162 5.52 2.21 -18.51
C MET A 162 5.43 3.01 -19.81
N VAL A 163 6.31 3.99 -19.97
CA VAL A 163 6.36 4.89 -21.13
C VAL A 163 7.39 4.40 -22.15
N ARG A 164 8.58 4.02 -21.68
CA ARG A 164 9.68 3.58 -22.53
C ARG A 164 10.47 2.48 -21.82
N LEU A 165 10.94 1.49 -22.57
CA LEU A 165 11.82 0.43 -22.09
C LEU A 165 13.24 0.66 -22.59
N THR A 166 14.22 0.52 -21.70
CA THR A 166 15.67 0.60 -21.97
C THR A 166 16.31 -0.74 -21.57
N ASP A 167 17.22 -1.26 -22.38
CA ASP A 167 17.99 -2.48 -22.11
C ASP A 167 19.50 -2.21 -22.31
N ASP A 168 20.14 -1.66 -21.28
CA ASP A 168 21.58 -1.37 -21.26
C ASP A 168 22.22 -2.04 -20.05
N GLY A 169 22.62 -3.30 -20.23
CA GLY A 169 23.09 -4.20 -19.15
C GLY A 169 21.95 -4.82 -18.35
N PHE A 170 20.95 -4.02 -17.96
CA PHE A 170 19.71 -4.47 -17.31
C PHE A 170 18.48 -3.77 -17.88
N LEU A 171 17.30 -4.34 -17.64
CA LEU A 171 16.04 -3.71 -18.05
C LEU A 171 15.72 -2.55 -17.11
N ALA A 172 15.43 -1.39 -17.69
CA ALA A 172 14.91 -0.23 -16.99
C ALA A 172 13.73 0.36 -17.78
N ALA A 173 12.88 1.12 -17.11
CA ALA A 173 11.76 1.78 -17.76
C ALA A 173 11.61 3.22 -17.31
N GLU A 174 11.30 4.08 -18.27
CA GLU A 174 10.71 5.39 -18.00
C GLU A 174 9.26 5.20 -17.59
N VAL A 175 8.84 5.84 -16.51
CA VAL A 175 7.56 5.56 -15.88
C VAL A 175 6.74 6.78 -15.49
N THR A 176 5.42 6.60 -15.45
CA THR A 176 4.45 7.60 -15.02
C THR A 176 3.52 7.00 -13.96
N PRO A 177 3.39 7.60 -12.76
CA PRO A 177 2.42 7.17 -11.74
C PRO A 177 0.99 7.17 -12.27
N ILE A 178 0.17 6.25 -11.78
CA ILE A 178 -1.27 6.19 -12.08
C ILE A 178 -2.02 6.39 -10.77
N ASP A 179 -2.75 7.51 -10.68
CA ASP A 179 -3.58 7.83 -9.53
C ASP A 179 -4.93 7.09 -9.57
N ASP A 180 -5.47 6.78 -8.40
CA ASP A 180 -6.78 6.15 -8.27
C ASP A 180 -7.89 7.18 -8.57
N GLU A 181 -8.82 6.81 -9.45
CA GLU A 181 -10.00 7.61 -9.79
C GLU A 181 -11.21 7.18 -8.95
N ARG A 182 -12.05 8.16 -8.57
CA ARG A 182 -13.28 7.93 -7.77
C ARG A 182 -13.10 7.17 -6.45
N GLY A 183 -11.87 7.04 -5.94
CA GLY A 183 -11.56 6.30 -4.71
C GLY A 183 -12.19 6.86 -3.43
N GLN A 184 -12.49 8.16 -3.39
CA GLN A 184 -13.18 8.82 -2.27
C GLN A 184 -14.68 9.02 -2.51
N SER A 185 -15.24 8.45 -3.58
CA SER A 185 -16.67 8.58 -3.87
C SER A 185 -17.54 7.83 -2.86
N THR A 186 -18.76 8.31 -2.63
CA THR A 186 -19.76 7.61 -1.81
C THR A 186 -20.11 6.24 -2.38
N GLU A 187 -20.07 6.10 -3.70
CA GLU A 187 -20.27 4.84 -4.41
C GLU A 187 -19.17 3.83 -4.08
N ALA A 188 -17.90 4.22 -4.14
CA ALA A 188 -16.77 3.36 -3.77
C ALA A 188 -16.85 2.91 -2.29
N ALA A 189 -17.27 3.81 -1.40
CA ALA A 189 -17.49 3.48 0.00
C ALA A 189 -18.63 2.46 0.19
N ALA A 190 -19.74 2.60 -0.53
CA ALA A 190 -20.85 1.65 -0.49
C ALA A 190 -20.45 0.26 -1.03
N LEU A 191 -19.75 0.23 -2.18
CA LEU A 191 -19.27 -1.00 -2.81
C LEU A 191 -18.23 -1.73 -1.95
N SER A 192 -17.46 -1.03 -1.13
CA SER A 192 -16.48 -1.65 -0.22
C SER A 192 -17.12 -2.67 0.73
N SER A 193 -18.33 -2.39 1.22
CA SER A 193 -19.06 -3.34 2.07
C SER A 193 -19.49 -4.57 1.26
N ALA A 194 -19.98 -4.36 0.05
CA ALA A 194 -20.37 -5.45 -0.85
C ALA A 194 -19.19 -6.35 -1.25
N VAL A 195 -17.99 -5.79 -1.48
CA VAL A 195 -16.76 -6.57 -1.73
C VAL A 195 -16.42 -7.44 -0.53
N LEU A 196 -16.48 -6.89 0.69
CA LEU A 196 -16.19 -7.66 1.91
C LEU A 196 -17.19 -8.80 2.12
N ASP A 197 -18.47 -8.58 1.86
CA ASP A 197 -19.51 -9.60 1.96
C ASP A 197 -19.35 -10.68 0.88
N ALA A 198 -19.07 -10.27 -0.37
CA ALA A 198 -18.77 -11.20 -1.45
C ALA A 198 -17.52 -12.04 -1.14
N TYR A 199 -16.49 -11.44 -0.56
CA TYR A 199 -15.26 -12.15 -0.18
C TYR A 199 -15.48 -13.15 0.94
N GLN A 200 -16.32 -12.85 1.93
CA GLN A 200 -16.72 -13.81 2.99
C GLN A 200 -17.32 -15.08 2.39
N ILE A 201 -18.25 -14.90 1.45
CA ILE A 201 -18.92 -16.00 0.75
C ILE A 201 -17.91 -16.78 -0.08
N TYR A 202 -17.06 -16.07 -0.83
CA TYR A 202 -16.03 -16.66 -1.69
C TYR A 202 -15.03 -17.51 -0.91
N ALA A 203 -14.47 -16.96 0.18
CA ALA A 203 -13.45 -17.60 0.99
C ALA A 203 -14.03 -18.61 2.00
N ARG A 204 -15.37 -18.71 2.12
CA ARG A 204 -16.08 -19.46 3.17
C ARG A 204 -15.61 -19.07 4.58
N VAL A 205 -15.34 -17.78 4.77
CA VAL A 205 -14.92 -17.22 6.05
C VAL A 205 -16.07 -16.38 6.59
N ASP A 206 -16.59 -16.77 7.74
CA ASP A 206 -17.53 -15.92 8.48
C ASP A 206 -16.74 -14.92 9.33
N PHE A 207 -16.68 -13.65 8.89
CA PHE A 207 -15.99 -12.61 9.64
C PHE A 207 -16.74 -12.19 10.92
N SER A 208 -18.03 -12.52 11.06
CA SER A 208 -18.85 -12.20 12.23
C SER A 208 -18.61 -13.16 13.41
N ALA A 209 -18.18 -14.39 13.10
CA ALA A 209 -17.80 -15.40 14.09
C ALA A 209 -16.37 -15.23 14.64
N LEU A 210 -15.59 -14.29 14.10
CA LEU A 210 -14.20 -14.09 14.51
C LEU A 210 -14.05 -13.06 15.64
N PRO A 211 -13.10 -13.26 16.59
CA PRO A 211 -12.80 -12.28 17.63
C PRO A 211 -12.45 -10.89 17.03
N PRO A 212 -12.82 -9.78 17.70
CA PRO A 212 -12.42 -8.44 17.29
C PRO A 212 -10.91 -8.35 17.05
N GLY A 213 -10.50 -7.86 15.87
CA GLY A 213 -9.09 -7.80 15.44
C GLY A 213 -8.64 -8.97 14.54
N SER A 214 -9.43 -10.04 14.40
CA SER A 214 -9.10 -11.15 13.50
C SER A 214 -9.28 -10.82 12.02
N LYS A 215 -10.00 -9.75 11.66
CA LYS A 215 -9.99 -9.17 10.30
C LYS A 215 -8.57 -8.78 9.87
N ALA A 216 -7.70 -8.43 10.82
CA ALA A 216 -6.28 -8.19 10.57
C ALA A 216 -5.52 -9.47 10.15
N ARG A 217 -6.01 -10.69 10.48
CA ARG A 217 -5.42 -11.94 9.97
C ARG A 217 -5.60 -12.10 8.46
N PHE A 218 -6.62 -11.48 7.88
CA PHE A 218 -6.82 -11.41 6.43
C PHE A 218 -6.19 -10.17 5.80
N ALA A 219 -5.47 -9.36 6.61
CA ALA A 219 -4.92 -8.06 6.24
C ALA A 219 -5.95 -7.08 5.61
N LEU A 220 -7.25 -7.37 5.73
CA LEU A 220 -8.29 -6.58 5.06
C LEU A 220 -8.38 -5.20 5.73
N PRO A 221 -8.23 -4.10 4.97
CA PRO A 221 -8.34 -2.75 5.50
C PRO A 221 -9.73 -2.50 6.07
N SER A 222 -9.80 -1.55 6.99
CA SER A 222 -11.10 -0.96 7.35
C SER A 222 -11.71 -0.27 6.12
N ILE A 223 -13.04 -0.22 6.03
CA ILE A 223 -13.86 0.29 4.90
C ILE A 223 -13.46 1.72 4.42
N GLY A 224 -12.64 2.46 5.18
CA GLY A 224 -12.25 3.84 4.89
C GLY A 224 -11.30 4.06 3.71
N ASN A 225 -10.77 3.01 3.06
CA ASN A 225 -9.97 3.15 1.84
C ASN A 225 -10.37 2.09 0.80
N PRO A 226 -11.31 2.42 -0.12
CA PRO A 226 -11.82 1.48 -1.12
C PRO A 226 -10.75 0.99 -2.11
N GLY A 227 -9.81 1.86 -2.51
CA GLY A 227 -8.72 1.51 -3.40
C GLY A 227 -7.77 0.49 -2.78
N LEU A 228 -7.36 0.74 -1.53
CA LEU A 228 -6.54 -0.19 -0.75
C LEU A 228 -7.26 -1.53 -0.50
N LEU A 229 -8.57 -1.50 -0.25
CA LEU A 229 -9.37 -2.72 -0.10
C LEU A 229 -9.32 -3.55 -1.38
N ALA A 230 -9.53 -2.93 -2.54
CA ALA A 230 -9.44 -3.61 -3.82
C ALA A 230 -8.07 -4.26 -4.03
N ASP A 231 -7.00 -3.54 -3.70
CA ASP A 231 -5.61 -3.99 -3.87
C ASP A 231 -5.23 -5.12 -2.92
N THR A 232 -5.88 -5.16 -1.75
CA THR A 232 -5.71 -6.25 -0.79
C THR A 232 -6.46 -7.51 -1.19
N VAL A 233 -7.69 -7.36 -1.73
CA VAL A 233 -8.56 -8.50 -2.09
C VAL A 233 -8.13 -9.13 -3.41
N ALA A 234 -7.77 -8.33 -4.42
CA ALA A 234 -7.40 -8.82 -5.75
C ALA A 234 -6.37 -9.97 -5.76
N PRO A 235 -5.23 -9.89 -5.06
CA PRO A 235 -4.24 -10.97 -5.08
C PRO A 235 -4.73 -12.25 -4.39
N LEU A 236 -5.69 -12.16 -3.46
CA LEU A 236 -6.26 -13.30 -2.72
C LEU A 236 -7.23 -14.14 -3.56
N LEU A 237 -7.70 -13.62 -4.70
CA LEU A 237 -8.58 -14.35 -5.59
C LEU A 237 -7.80 -15.40 -6.40
N SER A 238 -8.42 -16.57 -6.58
CA SER A 238 -7.93 -17.63 -7.48
C SER A 238 -8.40 -17.39 -8.91
N THR A 239 -7.95 -16.27 -9.49
CA THR A 239 -8.26 -15.82 -10.87
C THR A 239 -7.03 -15.92 -11.76
N SER A 240 -7.22 -15.86 -13.08
CA SER A 240 -6.11 -15.89 -14.03
C SER A 240 -5.22 -14.65 -13.91
N LEU A 241 -3.99 -14.73 -14.42
CA LEU A 241 -3.04 -13.62 -14.42
C LEU A 241 -3.60 -12.42 -15.19
N GLU A 242 -4.24 -12.66 -16.33
CA GLU A 242 -4.87 -11.64 -17.17
C GLU A 242 -5.98 -10.90 -16.40
N GLN A 243 -6.79 -11.61 -15.63
CA GLN A 243 -7.83 -11.00 -14.80
C GLN A 243 -7.24 -10.15 -13.68
N LYS A 244 -6.16 -10.61 -13.03
CA LYS A 244 -5.45 -9.81 -12.02
C LYS A 244 -4.82 -8.57 -12.63
N GLN A 245 -4.27 -8.70 -13.83
CA GLN A 245 -3.68 -7.59 -14.55
C GLN A 245 -4.72 -6.55 -14.98
N GLN A 246 -5.90 -6.98 -15.43
CA GLN A 246 -7.03 -6.06 -15.68
C GLN A 246 -7.42 -5.27 -14.43
N LEU A 247 -7.43 -5.91 -13.25
CA LEU A 247 -7.69 -5.22 -11.98
C LEU A 247 -6.58 -4.22 -11.64
N LEU A 248 -5.31 -4.55 -11.92
CA LEU A 248 -4.20 -3.63 -11.71
C LEU A 248 -4.30 -2.41 -12.64
N GLU A 249 -4.66 -2.61 -13.90
CA GLU A 249 -4.79 -1.58 -14.94
C GLU A 249 -6.00 -0.65 -14.76
N THR A 250 -6.99 -1.05 -13.98
CA THR A 250 -8.19 -0.24 -13.74
C THR A 250 -7.89 0.85 -12.70
N SER A 251 -7.65 2.09 -13.13
CA SER A 251 -7.48 3.27 -12.25
C SER A 251 -8.75 3.60 -11.47
N ASP A 252 -9.90 3.35 -12.08
CA ASP A 252 -11.21 3.60 -11.50
C ASP A 252 -11.57 2.62 -10.38
N VAL A 253 -11.58 3.12 -9.15
CA VAL A 253 -11.81 2.30 -7.97
C VAL A 253 -13.22 1.71 -7.95
N VAL A 254 -14.24 2.43 -8.42
CA VAL A 254 -15.61 1.91 -8.47
C VAL A 254 -15.70 0.73 -9.43
N ALA A 255 -15.17 0.89 -10.64
CA ALA A 255 -15.15 -0.18 -11.64
C ALA A 255 -14.34 -1.39 -11.14
N ARG A 256 -13.20 -1.13 -10.48
CA ARG A 256 -12.35 -2.17 -9.90
C ARG A 256 -13.07 -2.98 -8.81
N LEU A 257 -13.81 -2.32 -7.92
CA LEU A 257 -14.61 -2.99 -6.89
C LEU A 257 -15.76 -3.82 -7.48
N GLN A 258 -16.48 -3.28 -8.47
CA GLN A 258 -17.53 -4.02 -9.19
C GLN A 258 -16.95 -5.28 -9.83
N ARG A 259 -15.81 -5.16 -10.50
CA ARG A 259 -15.14 -6.27 -11.15
C ARG A 259 -14.70 -7.36 -10.15
N LEU A 260 -14.23 -6.97 -8.96
CA LEU A 260 -13.93 -7.92 -7.89
C LEU A 260 -15.16 -8.73 -7.47
N ILE A 261 -16.31 -8.08 -7.31
CA ILE A 261 -17.58 -8.75 -6.94
C ILE A 261 -17.98 -9.76 -8.03
N GLU A 262 -17.88 -9.39 -9.30
CA GLU A 262 -18.16 -10.29 -10.42
C GLU A 262 -17.24 -11.52 -10.42
N LEU A 263 -15.93 -11.31 -10.25
CA LEU A 263 -14.94 -12.39 -10.25
C LEU A 263 -15.16 -13.35 -9.08
N MET A 264 -15.50 -12.85 -7.90
CA MET A 264 -15.85 -13.68 -6.74
C MET A 264 -17.14 -14.47 -6.95
N SER A 265 -18.12 -13.87 -7.62
CA SER A 265 -19.41 -14.53 -7.91
C SER A 265 -19.26 -15.66 -8.92
N ASN A 266 -18.44 -15.44 -9.96
CA ASN A 266 -18.21 -16.40 -11.04
C ASN A 266 -17.16 -17.45 -10.69
N GLY A 267 -16.17 -17.10 -9.87
CA GLY A 267 -14.96 -17.87 -9.61
C GLY A 267 -15.03 -18.78 -8.39
N ARG A 268 -16.21 -19.33 -8.02
CA ARG A 268 -16.32 -20.24 -6.86
C ARG A 268 -15.18 -21.28 -6.90
N PRO A 269 -14.32 -21.36 -5.86
CA PRO A 269 -13.30 -22.39 -5.82
C PRO A 269 -14.02 -23.74 -5.89
N LYS A 270 -13.69 -24.56 -6.91
CA LYS A 270 -14.17 -25.94 -6.97
C LYS A 270 -13.78 -26.58 -5.64
N ALA A 271 -14.76 -27.05 -4.89
CA ALA A 271 -14.50 -27.86 -3.71
C ALA A 271 -13.58 -29.00 -4.17
N VAL A 272 -12.39 -29.08 -3.56
CA VAL A 272 -11.53 -30.25 -3.72
C VAL A 272 -12.38 -31.41 -3.19
N ALA A 273 -12.85 -32.24 -4.11
CA ALA A 273 -13.57 -33.48 -3.83
C ALA A 273 -12.59 -34.55 -3.34
#